data_AF-A0ABD5TBA6-F1
#
_entry.id   AF-A0ABD5TBA6-F1
#
_cell.length_a   1.000
_cell.length_b   1.000
_cell.length_c   1.000
_cell.angle_alpha   90.00
_cell.angle_beta   90.00
_cell.angle_gamma   90.00
#
_symmetry.space_group_name_H-M   'P 1'
#
loop_
_entity.id
_entity.type
_entity.pdbx_description
1 polymer ?
#
loop_
_entity_poly.entity_id
_entity_poly.type
_entity_poly.pdbx_seq_one_letter_code
_entity_poly.pdbx_strand_id
1 'polypeptide(L)'
;METDDSDVPPADRSDIPVTAEKPDSAISVTGTDHITLIGSNEEETVRFYRDVLGMPLVMRQPNLDAPQVTHLFFDSGDGRIITFFVEEDRENAPGQRPGVGAVHHLAFSIEAEELPEIKEALSEHGHRFSEFDRGAFHSLYTRDHNGLTIELVVDKYELPDDRRGEVMALAQSKRVAAGDDYVDDEHMEAAVDELGIDVVKNEVPDAATGTGFQE
;
A
#
# COMPACT_ATOMS: atom_id res chain seq x y z
N MET A 1 -18.46 25.69 9.69
CA MET A 1 -17.74 26.68 8.87
C MET A 1 -17.37 25.91 7.63
N GLU A 2 -18.24 25.97 6.63
CA GLU A 2 -18.06 25.31 5.35
C GLU A 2 -16.85 25.97 4.68
N THR A 3 -15.77 25.21 4.50
CA THR A 3 -14.68 25.61 3.62
C THR A 3 -15.15 25.35 2.20
N ASP A 4 -15.33 26.44 1.47
CA ASP A 4 -15.59 26.44 0.04
C ASP A 4 -14.39 25.80 -0.68
N ASP A 5 -14.57 24.57 -1.16
CA ASP A 5 -13.55 23.78 -1.88
C ASP A 5 -13.23 24.37 -3.28
N SER A 6 -13.92 25.43 -3.71
CA SER A 6 -13.78 25.99 -5.06
C SER A 6 -12.51 26.81 -5.31
N ASP A 7 -11.65 26.98 -4.30
CA ASP A 7 -10.41 27.78 -4.38
C ASP A 7 -9.11 26.94 -4.30
N VAL A 8 -9.20 25.60 -4.39
CA VAL A 8 -8.01 24.75 -4.52
C VAL A 8 -7.49 24.86 -5.96
N PRO A 9 -6.32 25.46 -6.21
CA PRO A 9 -5.76 25.51 -7.55
C PRO A 9 -5.42 24.09 -8.04
N PRO A 10 -5.58 23.79 -9.35
CA PRO A 10 -5.25 22.47 -9.88
C PRO A 10 -3.82 22.08 -9.51
N ALA A 11 -3.64 20.82 -9.12
CA ALA A 11 -2.42 20.28 -8.49
C ALA A 11 -1.17 20.32 -9.38
N ASP A 12 -1.30 20.68 -10.65
CA ASP A 12 -0.24 20.63 -11.65
C ASP A 12 0.43 22.01 -11.86
N ARG A 13 1.36 22.34 -10.96
CA ARG A 13 2.16 23.61 -11.00
C ARG A 13 3.67 23.38 -11.04
N SER A 14 4.11 22.15 -11.31
CA SER A 14 5.53 21.77 -11.26
C SER A 14 6.11 21.59 -12.66
N ASP A 15 7.32 22.09 -12.91
CA ASP A 15 8.07 21.82 -14.14
C ASP A 15 8.70 20.41 -14.15
N ILE A 16 8.49 19.61 -13.09
CA ILE A 16 8.99 18.24 -13.00
C ILE A 16 8.05 17.34 -13.82
N PRO A 17 8.53 16.70 -14.91
CA PRO A 17 7.68 15.84 -15.72
C PRO A 17 7.24 14.60 -14.95
N VAL A 18 5.97 14.23 -15.07
CA VAL A 18 5.46 12.92 -14.63
C VAL A 18 5.53 11.95 -15.80
N THR A 19 6.41 10.96 -15.71
CA THR A 19 6.69 10.00 -16.78
C THR A 19 7.20 8.67 -16.22
N ALA A 20 7.04 7.60 -16.99
CA ALA A 20 7.65 6.30 -16.72
C ALA A 20 9.06 6.16 -17.33
N GLU A 21 9.50 7.13 -18.13
CA GLU A 21 10.87 7.14 -18.67
C GLU A 21 11.89 7.27 -17.54
N LYS A 22 12.93 6.45 -17.59
CA LYS A 22 14.03 6.53 -16.62
C LYS A 22 14.75 7.88 -16.80
N PRO A 23 14.93 8.67 -15.72
CA PRO A 23 15.66 9.92 -15.80
C PRO A 23 17.16 9.67 -15.98
N ASP A 24 17.89 10.71 -16.40
CA ASP A 24 19.35 10.74 -16.29
C ASP A 24 19.73 10.90 -14.81
N SER A 25 20.08 9.80 -14.17
CA SER A 25 20.33 9.72 -12.73
C SER A 25 21.71 9.17 -12.41
N ALA A 26 22.27 9.57 -11.27
CA ALA A 26 23.57 9.09 -10.82
C ALA A 26 23.62 7.56 -10.59
N ILE A 27 22.47 6.96 -10.28
CA ILE A 27 22.28 5.52 -10.08
C ILE A 27 20.90 5.09 -10.63
N SER A 28 20.75 3.81 -10.96
CA SER A 28 19.45 3.22 -11.32
C SER A 28 19.19 1.97 -10.48
N VAL A 29 18.10 1.99 -9.71
CA VAL A 29 17.65 0.82 -8.94
C VAL A 29 16.85 -0.13 -9.83
N THR A 30 16.76 -1.40 -9.44
CA THR A 30 16.00 -2.44 -10.17
C THR A 30 14.71 -2.85 -9.47
N GLY A 31 14.44 -2.31 -8.28
CA GLY A 31 13.25 -2.60 -7.48
C GLY A 31 13.52 -2.47 -5.99
N THR A 32 12.46 -2.64 -5.19
CA THR A 32 12.56 -2.80 -3.73
C THR A 32 12.92 -4.25 -3.41
N ASP A 33 13.98 -4.44 -2.63
CA ASP A 33 14.45 -5.76 -2.18
C ASP A 33 13.72 -6.22 -0.91
N HIS A 34 13.88 -5.46 0.18
CA HIS A 34 13.16 -5.68 1.42
C HIS A 34 12.87 -4.37 2.15
N ILE A 35 11.95 -4.43 3.10
CA ILE A 35 11.68 -3.37 4.07
C ILE A 35 11.98 -3.91 5.46
N THR A 36 12.67 -3.12 6.29
CA THR A 36 12.91 -3.47 7.69
C THR A 36 12.19 -2.50 8.60
N LEU A 37 11.38 -3.05 9.50
CA LEU A 37 10.66 -2.32 10.53
C LEU A 37 11.22 -2.62 11.91
N ILE A 38 11.02 -1.67 12.82
CA ILE A 38 11.26 -1.87 14.24
C ILE A 38 9.93 -2.31 14.85
N GLY A 39 9.82 -3.60 15.19
CA GLY A 39 8.64 -4.18 15.83
C GLY A 39 8.75 -4.17 17.35
N SER A 40 7.67 -4.37 18.09
CA SER A 40 7.73 -4.51 19.54
C SER A 40 8.34 -5.85 19.94
N ASN A 41 7.54 -6.90 19.93
CA ASN A 41 7.93 -8.26 20.34
C ASN A 41 7.64 -9.28 19.23
N GLU A 42 8.28 -10.44 19.34
CA GLU A 42 8.14 -11.52 18.35
C GLU A 42 6.73 -12.10 18.31
N GLU A 43 6.11 -12.33 19.47
CA GLU A 43 4.81 -12.99 19.58
C GLU A 43 3.73 -12.24 18.81
N GLU A 44 3.55 -10.94 19.08
CA GLU A 44 2.54 -10.11 18.43
C GLU A 44 2.88 -9.81 16.96
N THR A 45 4.18 -9.76 16.61
CA THR A 45 4.61 -9.63 15.21
C THR A 45 4.26 -10.88 14.41
N VAL A 46 4.60 -12.07 14.91
CA VAL A 46 4.26 -13.33 14.24
C VAL A 46 2.75 -13.49 14.17
N ARG A 47 2.03 -13.22 15.26
CA ARG A 47 0.57 -13.31 15.28
C ARG A 47 -0.06 -12.46 14.18
N PHE A 48 0.35 -11.21 14.02
CA PHE A 48 -0.25 -10.35 13.01
C PHE A 48 0.18 -10.74 11.58
N TYR A 49 1.48 -10.76 11.31
CA TYR A 49 1.96 -10.92 9.93
C TYR A 49 1.81 -12.37 9.41
N ARG A 50 2.03 -13.38 10.25
CA ARG A 50 1.83 -14.79 9.84
C ARG A 50 0.39 -15.24 9.99
N ASP A 51 -0.22 -15.03 11.15
CA ASP A 51 -1.50 -15.69 11.45
C ASP A 51 -2.70 -14.88 10.96
N VAL A 52 -2.61 -13.55 10.87
CA VAL A 52 -3.70 -12.70 10.32
C VAL A 52 -3.49 -12.42 8.83
N LEU A 53 -2.30 -11.99 8.42
CA LEU A 53 -2.03 -11.66 7.01
C LEU A 53 -1.56 -12.85 6.16
N GLY A 54 -1.35 -14.02 6.77
CA GLY A 54 -0.95 -15.22 6.03
C GLY A 54 0.48 -15.23 5.50
N MET A 55 1.34 -14.28 5.88
CA MET A 55 2.71 -14.19 5.38
C MET A 55 3.61 -15.25 6.05
N PRO A 56 4.22 -16.18 5.29
CA PRO A 56 5.11 -17.18 5.88
C PRO A 56 6.31 -16.54 6.57
N LEU A 57 6.59 -16.92 7.83
CA LEU A 57 7.86 -16.60 8.49
C LEU A 57 8.96 -17.50 7.88
N VAL A 58 9.72 -16.95 6.94
CA VAL A 58 10.71 -17.70 6.14
C VAL A 58 12.10 -17.74 6.76
N MET A 59 12.41 -16.81 7.66
CA MET A 59 13.69 -16.81 8.39
C MET A 59 13.56 -16.13 9.75
N ARG A 60 14.31 -16.63 10.72
CA ARG A 60 14.49 -16.06 12.07
C ARG A 60 15.97 -16.17 12.43
N GLN A 61 16.61 -15.07 12.80
CA GLN A 61 17.99 -15.08 13.27
C GLN A 61 18.29 -13.91 14.22
N PRO A 62 19.35 -13.96 15.02
CA PRO A 62 19.83 -12.79 15.75
C PRO A 62 20.24 -11.65 14.78
N ASN A 63 20.02 -10.40 15.18
CA ASN A 63 20.59 -9.25 14.48
C ASN A 63 22.13 -9.31 14.59
N LEU A 64 22.81 -9.15 13.46
CA LEU A 64 24.28 -9.25 13.36
C LEU A 64 25.00 -8.19 14.22
N ASP A 65 24.41 -7.00 14.36
CA ASP A 65 24.99 -5.88 15.12
C ASP A 65 24.54 -5.90 16.59
N ALA A 66 23.47 -6.61 16.90
CA ALA A 66 22.85 -6.66 18.22
C ALA A 66 22.22 -8.05 18.48
N PRO A 67 23.02 -9.07 18.86
CA PRO A 67 22.56 -10.46 18.94
C PRO A 67 21.38 -10.74 19.89
N GLN A 68 21.08 -9.81 20.79
CA GLN A 68 19.91 -9.85 21.66
C GLN A 68 18.59 -9.43 20.97
N VAL A 69 18.67 -8.80 19.79
CA VAL A 69 17.52 -8.41 18.98
C VAL A 69 17.25 -9.51 17.97
N THR A 70 16.01 -10.00 17.91
CA THR A 70 15.62 -11.00 16.90
C THR A 70 15.25 -10.30 15.59
N HIS A 71 15.76 -10.84 14.48
CA HIS A 71 15.43 -10.44 13.12
C HIS A 71 14.51 -11.49 12.49
N LEU A 72 13.27 -11.08 12.21
CA LEU A 72 12.25 -11.91 11.57
C LEU A 72 12.13 -11.53 10.09
N PHE A 73 11.84 -12.51 9.23
CA PHE A 73 11.67 -12.33 7.80
C PHE A 73 10.39 -13.01 7.35
N PHE A 74 9.49 -12.24 6.74
CA PHE A 74 8.23 -12.74 6.21
C PHE A 74 8.20 -12.55 4.69
N ASP A 75 7.71 -13.56 3.98
CA ASP A 75 7.45 -13.48 2.54
C ASP A 75 6.11 -12.77 2.31
N SER A 76 6.13 -11.66 1.57
CA SER A 76 4.92 -10.86 1.26
C SER A 76 4.08 -11.42 0.11
N GLY A 77 4.53 -12.51 -0.54
CA GLY A 77 3.79 -13.20 -1.60
C GLY A 77 4.14 -12.74 -3.02
N ASP A 78 4.83 -11.61 -3.18
CA ASP A 78 5.29 -11.03 -4.45
C ASP A 78 6.80 -11.21 -4.70
N GLY A 79 7.44 -12.11 -3.93
CA GLY A 79 8.87 -12.36 -3.95
C GLY A 79 9.70 -11.34 -3.17
N ARG A 80 9.07 -10.35 -2.53
CA ARG A 80 9.73 -9.41 -1.61
C ARG A 80 9.65 -9.92 -0.18
N ILE A 81 10.53 -9.37 0.65
CA ILE A 81 10.61 -9.74 2.07
C ILE A 81 10.34 -8.51 2.93
N ILE A 82 9.48 -8.67 3.93
CA ILE A 82 9.36 -7.73 5.03
C ILE A 82 10.06 -8.29 6.26
N THR A 83 10.80 -7.45 6.96
CA THR A 83 11.59 -7.87 8.10
C THR A 83 11.35 -7.01 9.33
N PHE A 84 11.54 -7.60 10.50
CA PHE A 84 11.33 -6.93 11.79
C PHE A 84 12.48 -7.16 12.73
N PHE A 85 12.94 -6.08 13.37
CA PHE A 85 13.77 -6.15 14.57
C PHE A 85 12.88 -6.04 15.81
N VAL A 86 12.82 -7.12 16.60
CA VAL A 86 11.97 -7.25 17.79
C VAL A 86 12.79 -7.58 19.03
N GLU A 87 12.28 -7.21 20.21
CA GLU A 87 12.86 -7.52 21.51
C GLU A 87 11.77 -8.07 22.43
N GLU A 88 12.07 -9.07 23.26
CA GLU A 88 11.08 -9.73 24.13
C GLU A 88 10.38 -8.76 25.09
N ASP A 89 11.12 -7.79 25.63
CA ASP A 89 10.62 -6.85 26.65
C ASP A 89 10.02 -5.55 26.08
N ARG A 90 9.96 -5.39 24.75
CA ARG A 90 9.47 -4.15 24.13
C ARG A 90 7.95 -4.19 24.00
N GLU A 91 7.29 -3.19 24.59
CA GLU A 91 5.83 -3.08 24.61
C GLU A 91 5.24 -2.70 23.23
N ASN A 92 4.01 -3.15 22.97
CA ASN A 92 3.22 -2.74 21.81
C ASN A 92 3.01 -1.22 21.81
N ALA A 93 3.00 -0.62 20.63
CA ALA A 93 2.96 0.83 20.47
C ALA A 93 1.80 1.36 19.60
N PRO A 94 0.53 0.96 19.81
CA PRO A 94 -0.58 1.20 18.87
C PRO A 94 -0.90 2.67 18.55
N GLY A 95 -0.37 3.62 19.34
CA GLY A 95 -0.59 5.06 19.19
C GLY A 95 0.44 5.80 18.32
N GLN A 96 1.34 5.10 17.61
CA GLN A 96 2.31 5.77 16.73
C GLN A 96 1.59 6.56 15.63
N ARG A 97 2.09 7.78 15.37
CA ARG A 97 1.68 8.60 14.22
C ARG A 97 2.92 8.89 13.38
N PRO A 98 2.96 8.47 12.11
CA PRO A 98 4.12 8.69 11.27
C PRO A 98 4.36 10.18 11.06
N GLY A 99 5.60 10.61 11.24
CA GLY A 99 6.08 11.95 10.90
C GLY A 99 6.72 12.00 9.52
N VAL A 100 7.18 13.19 9.10
CA VAL A 100 7.95 13.34 7.86
C VAL A 100 9.17 12.41 7.89
N GLY A 101 9.31 11.58 6.85
CA GLY A 101 10.39 10.59 6.73
C GLY A 101 10.11 9.21 7.35
N ALA A 102 8.97 9.03 8.03
CA ALA A 102 8.53 7.71 8.50
C ALA A 102 7.69 6.99 7.43
N VAL A 103 7.65 5.65 7.50
CA VAL A 103 6.73 4.85 6.69
C VAL A 103 5.30 5.17 7.15
N HIS A 104 4.49 5.70 6.24
CA HIS A 104 3.11 6.09 6.55
C HIS A 104 2.18 4.87 6.63
N HIS A 105 2.25 3.99 5.62
CA HIS A 105 1.60 2.68 5.59
C HIS A 105 2.43 1.72 4.73
N LEU A 106 2.13 0.43 4.83
CA LEU A 106 2.53 -0.59 3.85
C LEU A 106 1.28 -1.15 3.18
N ALA A 107 1.30 -1.26 1.86
CA ALA A 107 0.20 -1.79 1.06
C ALA A 107 0.55 -3.18 0.53
N PHE A 108 -0.37 -4.13 0.68
CA PHE A 108 -0.25 -5.50 0.20
C PHE A 108 -1.42 -5.84 -0.71
N SER A 109 -1.14 -6.45 -1.85
CA SER A 109 -2.16 -6.87 -2.80
C SER A 109 -3.02 -8.00 -2.21
N ILE A 110 -4.32 -7.93 -2.46
CA ILE A 110 -5.29 -8.99 -2.20
C ILE A 110 -6.17 -9.17 -3.43
N GLU A 111 -6.72 -10.37 -3.60
CA GLU A 111 -7.60 -10.67 -4.72
C GLU A 111 -8.98 -10.06 -4.51
N ALA A 112 -9.59 -9.54 -5.58
CA ALA A 112 -10.90 -8.89 -5.52
C ALA A 112 -11.99 -9.82 -4.97
N GLU A 113 -11.93 -11.11 -5.34
CA GLU A 113 -12.89 -12.13 -4.92
C GLU A 113 -12.80 -12.49 -3.44
N GLU A 114 -11.65 -12.27 -2.79
CA GLU A 114 -11.42 -12.58 -1.37
C GLU A 114 -11.80 -11.41 -0.44
N LEU A 115 -12.18 -10.26 -0.98
CA LEU A 115 -12.45 -9.05 -0.22
C LEU A 115 -13.51 -9.26 0.89
N PRO A 116 -14.66 -9.92 0.65
CA PRO A 116 -15.65 -10.17 1.72
C PRO A 116 -15.09 -11.03 2.86
N GLU A 117 -14.41 -12.11 2.53
CA GLU A 117 -13.82 -13.07 3.49
C GLU A 117 -12.71 -12.40 4.31
N ILE A 118 -11.88 -11.56 3.69
CA ILE A 118 -10.82 -10.80 4.36
C ILE A 118 -11.42 -9.83 5.40
N LYS A 119 -12.52 -9.15 5.07
CA LYS A 119 -13.20 -8.23 6.01
C LYS A 119 -13.77 -8.96 7.21
N GLU A 120 -14.35 -10.13 6.99
CA GLU A 120 -14.82 -11.01 8.07
C GLU A 120 -13.63 -11.48 8.92
N ALA A 121 -12.57 -12.00 8.30
CA ALA A 121 -11.38 -12.49 8.99
C ALA A 121 -10.72 -11.41 9.87
N LEU A 122 -10.57 -10.17 9.36
CA LEU A 122 -10.07 -9.05 10.16
C LEU A 122 -10.93 -8.81 11.39
N SER A 123 -12.26 -8.81 11.23
CA SER A 123 -13.20 -8.58 12.34
C SER A 123 -13.14 -9.70 13.38
N GLU A 124 -13.08 -10.96 12.95
CA GLU A 124 -12.97 -12.13 13.81
C GLU A 124 -11.68 -12.14 14.65
N HIS A 125 -10.58 -11.64 14.06
CA HIS A 125 -9.30 -11.49 14.74
C HIS A 125 -9.19 -10.19 15.56
N GLY A 126 -10.27 -9.39 15.64
CA GLY A 126 -10.35 -8.19 16.47
C GLY A 126 -9.75 -6.93 15.84
N HIS A 127 -9.48 -6.94 14.53
CA HIS A 127 -8.97 -5.81 13.79
C HIS A 127 -10.11 -4.97 13.23
N ARG A 128 -10.06 -3.67 13.52
CA ARG A 128 -10.90 -2.69 12.83
C ARG A 128 -10.30 -2.38 11.47
N PHE A 129 -11.15 -2.05 10.51
CA PHE A 129 -10.72 -1.55 9.22
C PHE A 129 -11.64 -0.46 8.71
N SER A 130 -11.12 0.34 7.78
CA SER A 130 -11.90 1.27 6.97
C SER A 130 -11.70 0.94 5.49
N GLU A 131 -12.68 1.28 4.65
CA GLU A 131 -12.75 0.88 3.24
C GLU A 131 -12.95 2.10 2.35
N PHE A 132 -12.17 2.22 1.28
CA PHE A 132 -12.19 3.36 0.38
C PHE A 132 -12.05 2.95 -1.08
N ASP A 133 -12.79 3.68 -1.92
CA ASP A 133 -12.48 3.78 -3.34
C ASP A 133 -11.40 4.86 -3.53
N ARG A 134 -10.30 4.47 -4.19
CA ARG A 134 -9.12 5.31 -4.45
C ARG A 134 -8.93 5.57 -5.95
N GLY A 135 -10.02 5.57 -6.72
CA GLY A 135 -9.98 5.70 -8.17
C GLY A 135 -9.55 4.37 -8.79
N ALA A 136 -8.28 4.24 -9.16
CA ALA A 136 -7.73 3.02 -9.77
C ALA A 136 -7.68 1.80 -8.83
N PHE A 137 -7.88 1.98 -7.53
CA PHE A 137 -7.71 0.96 -6.51
C PHE A 137 -8.88 0.93 -5.53
N HIS A 138 -9.09 -0.22 -4.91
CA HIS A 138 -9.99 -0.37 -3.76
C HIS A 138 -9.20 -0.85 -2.55
N SER A 139 -9.31 -0.13 -1.42
CA SER A 139 -8.40 -0.33 -0.30
C SER A 139 -9.12 -0.54 1.02
N LEU A 140 -8.66 -1.55 1.78
CA LEU A 140 -8.95 -1.69 3.21
C LEU A 140 -7.75 -1.21 4.03
N TYR A 141 -7.98 -0.37 5.04
CA TYR A 141 -6.94 0.06 5.96
C TYR A 141 -7.18 -0.51 7.34
N THR A 142 -6.19 -1.24 7.87
CA THR A 142 -6.14 -1.70 9.26
C THR A 142 -4.83 -1.27 9.92
N ARG A 143 -4.59 -1.69 11.15
CA ARG A 143 -3.33 -1.42 11.87
C ARG A 143 -2.78 -2.68 12.52
N ASP A 144 -1.46 -2.76 12.53
CA ASP A 144 -0.75 -3.75 13.33
C ASP A 144 -0.73 -3.34 14.82
N HIS A 145 -0.17 -4.21 15.66
CA HIS A 145 -0.06 -4.02 17.10
C HIS A 145 0.88 -2.85 17.51
N ASN A 146 1.70 -2.34 16.59
CA ASN A 146 2.56 -1.15 16.79
C ASN A 146 1.96 0.12 16.18
N GLY A 147 0.73 0.06 15.67
CA GLY A 147 0.03 1.20 15.10
C GLY A 147 0.44 1.52 13.66
N LEU A 148 1.29 0.71 13.02
CA LEU A 148 1.59 0.87 11.60
C LEU A 148 0.32 0.62 10.80
N THR A 149 0.01 1.54 9.89
CA THR A 149 -1.13 1.36 8.99
C THR A 149 -0.78 0.33 7.93
N ILE A 150 -1.66 -0.65 7.77
CA ILE A 150 -1.58 -1.69 6.75
C ILE A 150 -2.74 -1.47 5.80
N GLU A 151 -2.42 -1.35 4.52
CA GLU A 151 -3.38 -1.28 3.43
C GLU A 151 -3.44 -2.65 2.74
N LEU A 152 -4.64 -3.16 2.55
CA LEU A 152 -4.91 -4.31 1.70
C LEU A 152 -5.58 -3.75 0.43
N VAL A 153 -4.88 -3.85 -0.69
CA VAL A 153 -5.26 -3.20 -1.94
C VAL A 153 -5.72 -4.23 -2.97
N VAL A 154 -6.89 -3.97 -3.55
CA VAL A 154 -7.38 -4.64 -4.74
C VAL A 154 -7.10 -3.73 -5.92
N ASP A 155 -6.36 -4.24 -6.91
CA ASP A 155 -6.24 -3.58 -8.20
C ASP A 155 -7.54 -3.75 -8.98
N LYS A 156 -8.20 -2.63 -9.34
CA LYS A 156 -9.39 -2.67 -10.21
C LYS A 156 -9.05 -3.15 -11.62
N TYR A 157 -7.80 -3.01 -12.04
CA TYR A 157 -7.28 -3.45 -13.32
C TYR A 157 -6.04 -4.32 -13.08
N GLU A 158 -6.08 -5.58 -13.48
CA GLU A 158 -4.93 -6.48 -13.34
C GLU A 158 -3.81 -6.08 -14.32
N LEU A 159 -2.88 -5.26 -13.83
CA LEU A 159 -1.76 -4.77 -14.62
C LEU A 159 -0.56 -5.72 -14.51
N PRO A 160 0.22 -5.91 -15.59
CA PRO A 160 1.54 -6.52 -15.47
C PRO A 160 2.44 -5.73 -14.53
N ASP A 161 3.08 -6.40 -13.57
CA ASP A 161 3.92 -5.78 -12.53
C ASP A 161 5.00 -4.83 -13.09
N ASP A 162 5.60 -5.19 -14.22
CA ASP A 162 6.66 -4.44 -14.88
C ASP A 162 6.16 -3.22 -15.66
N ARG A 163 4.84 -3.12 -15.89
CA ARG A 163 4.19 -2.04 -16.64
C ARG A 163 3.34 -1.11 -15.80
N ARG A 164 3.12 -1.40 -14.51
CA ARG A 164 2.30 -0.56 -13.62
C ARG A 164 2.70 0.92 -13.67
N GLY A 165 3.99 1.22 -13.64
CA GLY A 165 4.49 2.61 -13.71
C GLY A 165 4.16 3.32 -15.02
N GLU A 166 4.21 2.61 -16.15
CA GLU A 166 3.86 3.12 -17.48
C GLU A 166 2.37 3.48 -17.57
N VAL A 167 1.50 2.58 -17.11
CA VAL A 167 0.05 2.80 -17.09
C VAL A 167 -0.30 3.99 -16.20
N MET A 168 0.27 4.07 -14.99
CA MET A 168 0.00 5.16 -14.05
C MET A 168 0.43 6.52 -14.61
N ALA A 169 1.59 6.59 -15.28
CA ALA A 169 2.08 7.81 -15.91
C ALA A 169 1.16 8.27 -17.05
N LEU A 170 0.65 7.33 -17.86
CA LEU A 170 -0.27 7.67 -18.94
C LEU A 170 -1.66 8.05 -18.41
N ALA A 171 -2.19 7.32 -17.41
CA ALA A 171 -3.45 7.65 -16.76
C ALA A 171 -3.43 9.06 -16.14
N GLN A 172 -2.30 9.44 -15.52
CA GLN A 172 -2.06 10.81 -15.07
C GLN A 172 -2.14 11.81 -16.23
N SER A 173 -1.51 11.53 -17.38
CA SER A 173 -1.60 12.41 -18.55
C SER A 173 -3.02 12.54 -19.08
N LYS A 174 -3.82 11.47 -19.04
CA LYS A 174 -5.24 11.49 -19.43
C LYS A 174 -6.04 12.38 -18.48
N ARG A 175 -5.85 12.22 -17.17
CA ARG A 175 -6.46 13.07 -16.14
C ARG A 175 -6.17 14.55 -16.35
N VAL A 176 -4.91 14.92 -16.57
CA VAL A 176 -4.53 16.31 -16.81
C VAL A 176 -5.20 16.87 -18.08
N ALA A 177 -5.28 16.06 -19.15
CA ALA A 177 -5.92 16.48 -20.39
C ALA A 177 -7.44 16.65 -20.25
N ALA A 178 -8.09 15.86 -19.39
CA ALA A 178 -9.50 15.96 -19.06
C ALA A 178 -9.79 17.16 -18.12
N GLY A 179 -8.80 17.59 -17.34
CA GLY A 179 -8.93 18.68 -16.38
C GLY A 179 -9.45 18.24 -15.02
N ASP A 180 -9.34 16.95 -14.71
CA ASP A 180 -9.85 16.36 -13.48
C ASP A 180 -8.85 16.41 -12.34
N ASP A 181 -9.36 16.43 -11.11
CA ASP A 181 -8.53 16.54 -9.91
C ASP A 181 -7.74 15.24 -9.64
N TYR A 182 -8.37 14.07 -9.82
CA TYR A 182 -7.81 12.76 -9.47
C TYR A 182 -7.90 11.76 -10.63
N VAL A 183 -7.02 10.76 -10.62
CA VAL A 183 -7.11 9.63 -11.56
C VAL A 183 -8.29 8.78 -11.14
N ASP A 184 -9.07 8.34 -12.13
CA ASP A 184 -10.27 7.53 -11.95
C ASP A 184 -10.35 6.50 -13.09
N ASP A 185 -11.39 5.68 -13.09
CA ASP A 185 -11.60 4.56 -14.02
C ASP A 185 -11.43 4.96 -15.48
N GLU A 186 -12.03 6.06 -15.94
CA GLU A 186 -11.94 6.49 -17.34
C GLU A 186 -10.51 6.80 -17.80
N HIS A 187 -9.66 7.26 -16.87
CA HIS A 187 -8.26 7.57 -17.12
C HIS A 187 -7.41 6.31 -17.22
N MET A 188 -7.70 5.35 -16.34
CA MET A 188 -7.05 4.04 -16.34
C MET A 188 -7.41 3.25 -17.59
N GLU A 189 -8.70 3.18 -17.93
CA GLU A 189 -9.22 2.53 -19.15
C GLU A 189 -8.59 3.14 -20.41
N ALA A 190 -8.57 4.47 -20.52
CA ALA A 190 -7.94 5.13 -21.66
C ALA A 190 -6.42 4.87 -21.74
N ALA A 191 -5.74 4.67 -20.61
CA ALA A 191 -4.31 4.36 -20.58
C ALA A 191 -4.03 2.92 -21.02
N VAL A 192 -4.76 1.93 -20.48
CA VAL A 192 -4.57 0.52 -20.85
C VAL A 192 -4.93 0.28 -22.32
N ASP A 193 -5.98 0.93 -22.82
CA ASP A 193 -6.40 0.88 -24.22
C ASP A 193 -5.32 1.43 -25.16
N GLU A 194 -4.77 2.60 -24.85
CA GLU A 194 -3.71 3.21 -25.67
C GLU A 194 -2.41 2.40 -25.66
N LEU A 195 -2.07 1.78 -24.52
CA LEU A 195 -0.91 0.93 -24.38
C LEU A 195 -1.11 -0.48 -24.96
N GLY A 196 -2.34 -0.82 -25.38
CA GLY A 196 -2.71 -2.14 -25.89
C GLY A 196 -2.48 -3.25 -24.86
N ILE A 197 -2.77 -2.98 -23.58
CA ILE A 197 -2.64 -3.95 -22.50
C ILE A 197 -4.00 -4.62 -22.30
N ASP A 198 -4.05 -5.93 -22.52
CA ASP A 198 -5.21 -6.74 -22.14
C ASP A 198 -5.26 -6.85 -20.60
N VAL A 199 -6.25 -6.22 -19.99
CA VAL A 199 -6.46 -6.24 -18.53
C VAL A 199 -7.79 -6.90 -18.19
N VAL A 200 -7.83 -7.61 -17.07
CA VAL A 200 -9.08 -8.00 -16.43
C VAL A 200 -9.49 -6.86 -15.50
N LYS A 201 -10.71 -6.35 -15.68
CA LYS A 201 -11.30 -5.38 -14.74
C LYS A 201 -11.99 -6.16 -13.62
N ASN A 202 -11.56 -5.93 -12.40
CA ASN A 202 -12.14 -6.52 -11.20
C ASN A 202 -13.38 -5.75 -10.77
N GLU A 203 -14.46 -6.48 -10.48
CA GLU A 203 -15.67 -5.93 -9.88
C GLU A 203 -15.44 -5.76 -8.37
N VAL A 204 -15.53 -4.53 -7.88
CA VAL A 204 -15.36 -4.19 -6.46
C VAL A 204 -16.62 -3.47 -5.95
N PRO A 205 -16.98 -3.63 -4.67
CA PRO A 205 -18.16 -2.97 -4.11
C PRO A 205 -17.97 -1.46 -4.04
N ASP A 206 -19.07 -0.70 -4.09
CA ASP A 206 -19.05 0.74 -3.87
C ASP A 206 -18.48 1.07 -2.48
N ALA A 207 -17.57 2.04 -2.43
CA ALA A 207 -17.00 2.56 -1.19
C ALA A 207 -16.89 4.08 -1.20
N ALA A 208 -16.65 4.67 -0.03
CA ALA A 208 -16.47 6.11 0.06
C ALA A 208 -15.20 6.56 -0.69
N THR A 209 -15.30 7.64 -1.44
CA THR A 209 -14.15 8.34 -2.03
C THR A 209 -13.64 9.39 -1.03
N GLY A 210 -12.35 9.36 -0.66
CA GLY A 210 -11.75 10.37 0.22
C GLY A 210 -10.78 9.82 1.28
N THR A 211 -10.24 10.67 2.14
CA THR A 211 -9.31 10.26 3.22
C THR A 211 -10.06 10.08 4.53
N GLY A 212 -10.28 8.85 5.00
CA GLY A 212 -10.98 8.62 6.26
C GLY A 212 -10.49 7.45 7.10
N PHE A 213 -9.63 7.69 8.07
CA PHE A 213 -9.88 7.02 9.35
C PHE A 213 -11.01 7.84 10.01
N GLN A 214 -12.24 7.33 10.01
CA GLN A 214 -13.21 7.81 11.01
C GLN A 214 -12.73 7.28 12.36
N GLU A 215 -12.49 8.19 13.31
CA GLU A 215 -12.04 7.90 14.67
C GLU A 215 -12.97 6.94 15.43
#